data_AF-A0A1I0YMZ0-F1
#
_entry.id   AF-A0A1I0YMZ0-F1
#
_cell.length_a   1.000
_cell.length_b   1.000
_cell.length_c   1.000
_cell.angle_alpha   90.00
_cell.angle_beta   90.00
_cell.angle_gamma   90.00
#
_symmetry.space_group_name_H-M   'P 1'
#
loop_
_entity.id
_entity.type
_entity.pdbx_description
1 polymer ?
#
loop_
_entity_poly.entity_id
_entity_poly.type
_entity_poly.pdbx_seq_one_letter_code
_entity_poly.pdbx_strand_id
1 'polypeptide(L)'
;MKEIVIVGSYNTALVATKYFNKTKDYEVTLAALNAGVDDFRKLKIVKQVCAEREAYGRRIPWDKYEVVVMLVSGPPSKLMRRRLIKAGAPEEKLMDMSEAYSLLEKKDKMRCLQEFWNASYNYQEELDEEFGDFTYGAKNGFYASETPDCKMRIGRFCSIAHGFSPLVGGGHSPQYNSTFPFNVRFSKDFDYIKGQPISKGPIIIGNDVWLAQNVTVMSNVNIGDGAIVAAGSVVTKDVEPYTMVGGAPAKVIRKRFDDDRIEKLLEMKWWDWDYESIYDAIPLLQSEKIDELYDFYKNVYLKERLEKRIDFSKINLSVSVYGDTLDGHLGWNKPVKNGVPCKNVGEENRLSAIKVDLESDYDLKLSYRLYLHDSGWTDYAPAGQVCGSDNIVNYIQAIQVKLEGSDADKVWLTYRAHIQGKGWLDIKFNDEITGETEGDFHLESFMIRIGE
;
A
#
# COMPACT_ATOMS: atom_id res chain seq x y z
N MET A 1 -10.66 1.77 22.61
CA MET A 1 -11.30 0.48 22.28
C MET A 1 -12.62 0.77 21.59
N LYS A 2 -12.69 0.49 20.29
CA LYS A 2 -13.94 0.16 19.57
C LYS A 2 -13.51 -0.84 18.51
N GLU A 3 -13.90 -2.10 18.64
CA GLU A 3 -13.43 -3.20 17.79
C GLU A 3 -14.58 -3.69 16.90
N ILE A 4 -14.39 -3.61 15.58
CA ILE A 4 -15.26 -4.21 14.54
C ILE A 4 -14.73 -5.61 14.22
N VAL A 5 -15.59 -6.56 13.80
CA VAL A 5 -15.19 -7.87 13.24
C VAL A 5 -16.10 -8.16 12.04
N ILE A 6 -15.58 -8.64 10.89
CA ILE A 6 -16.35 -9.11 9.72
C ILE A 6 -15.99 -10.58 9.42
N VAL A 7 -16.91 -11.40 8.88
CA VAL A 7 -16.63 -12.76 8.41
C VAL A 7 -17.53 -13.09 7.21
N GLY A 8 -16.95 -13.77 6.21
CA GLY A 8 -17.50 -13.88 4.84
C GLY A 8 -18.14 -15.22 4.42
N SER A 9 -18.12 -15.48 3.10
CA SER A 9 -18.93 -16.45 2.33
C SER A 9 -18.27 -17.81 2.09
N TYR A 10 -18.98 -18.69 1.36
CA TYR A 10 -18.66 -20.08 1.02
C TYR A 10 -17.19 -20.42 0.80
N ASN A 11 -16.40 -19.52 0.18
CA ASN A 11 -14.97 -19.70 0.02
C ASN A 11 -14.15 -18.45 0.37
N THR A 12 -14.66 -17.43 1.08
CA THR A 12 -13.89 -16.21 1.35
C THR A 12 -14.39 -15.51 2.60
N ALA A 13 -13.59 -15.47 3.68
CA ALA A 13 -13.84 -14.54 4.79
C ALA A 13 -13.14 -13.20 4.56
N LEU A 14 -13.79 -12.10 4.94
CA LEU A 14 -13.19 -10.76 5.06
C LEU A 14 -13.32 -10.39 6.52
N VAL A 15 -12.22 -10.19 7.22
CA VAL A 15 -12.24 -9.76 8.62
C VAL A 15 -11.79 -8.33 8.69
N ALA A 16 -12.69 -7.37 8.87
CA ALA A 16 -12.35 -5.99 9.21
C ALA A 16 -12.25 -5.85 10.72
N THR A 17 -11.04 -5.61 11.24
CA THR A 17 -10.86 -5.20 12.64
C THR A 17 -10.71 -3.69 12.74
N LYS A 18 -11.35 -3.07 13.73
CA LYS A 18 -11.11 -1.64 14.06
C LYS A 18 -10.03 -1.54 15.14
N TYR A 19 -8.88 -0.98 14.79
CA TYR A 19 -7.86 -0.60 15.78
C TYR A 19 -8.10 0.85 16.22
N PHE A 20 -7.90 1.12 17.51
CA PHE A 20 -7.84 2.49 18.05
C PHE A 20 -6.37 2.78 18.35
N ASN A 21 -5.69 3.57 17.51
CA ASN A 21 -4.48 4.29 17.95
C ASN A 21 -4.92 5.65 18.54
N LYS A 22 -4.08 6.25 19.39
CA LYS A 22 -4.38 7.49 20.13
C LYS A 22 -4.59 8.73 19.24
N THR A 23 -4.26 8.64 17.96
CA THR A 23 -4.63 9.58 16.89
C THR A 23 -5.79 8.96 16.10
N LYS A 24 -6.84 9.72 15.80
CA LYS A 24 -8.14 9.23 15.29
C LYS A 24 -8.11 8.73 13.83
N ASP A 25 -7.14 7.88 13.49
CA ASP A 25 -7.02 7.24 12.20
C ASP A 25 -7.52 5.79 12.23
N TYR A 26 -8.18 5.42 11.14
CA TYR A 26 -8.93 4.18 11.00
C TYR A 26 -8.05 3.19 10.25
N GLU A 27 -7.62 2.14 10.93
CA GLU A 27 -7.00 1.00 10.25
C GLU A 27 -7.99 -0.16 10.29
N VAL A 28 -8.50 -0.50 9.11
CA VAL A 28 -9.27 -1.72 8.87
C VAL A 28 -8.29 -2.75 8.35
N THR A 29 -7.81 -3.64 9.21
CA THR A 29 -7.12 -4.86 8.74
C THR A 29 -8.18 -5.74 8.11
N LEU A 30 -8.03 -6.10 6.83
CA LEU A 30 -8.91 -7.01 6.08
C LEU A 30 -8.15 -8.30 5.77
N ALA A 31 -8.53 -9.42 6.39
CA ALA A 31 -7.97 -10.73 6.06
C ALA A 31 -8.90 -11.49 5.11
N ALA A 32 -8.46 -11.68 3.86
CA ALA A 32 -9.11 -12.53 2.86
C ALA A 32 -8.76 -14.01 3.11
N LEU A 33 -9.78 -14.83 3.38
CA LEU A 33 -9.58 -16.21 3.82
C LEU A 33 -10.22 -17.17 2.82
N ASN A 34 -9.43 -17.63 1.83
CA ASN A 34 -9.94 -18.48 0.74
C ASN A 34 -9.97 -19.96 1.17
N ALA A 35 -11.15 -20.52 1.44
CA ALA A 35 -11.31 -21.94 1.71
C ALA A 35 -12.03 -22.57 0.52
N GLY A 36 -11.31 -23.32 -0.33
CA GLY A 36 -11.93 -24.10 -1.40
C GLY A 36 -12.99 -25.08 -0.86
N VAL A 37 -13.94 -25.44 -1.72
CA VAL A 37 -15.19 -26.18 -1.43
C VAL A 37 -14.99 -27.53 -0.71
N ASP A 38 -13.77 -28.08 -0.66
CA ASP A 38 -13.50 -29.40 -0.07
C ASP A 38 -12.64 -29.42 1.19
N ASP A 39 -12.26 -28.28 1.79
CA ASP A 39 -11.30 -28.30 2.90
C ASP A 39 -11.75 -27.58 4.17
N PHE A 40 -12.83 -28.08 4.79
CA PHE A 40 -13.15 -27.81 6.20
C PHE A 40 -12.03 -28.26 7.17
N ARG A 41 -10.96 -28.94 6.71
CA ARG A 41 -9.76 -29.24 7.52
C ARG A 41 -8.70 -28.14 7.47
N LYS A 42 -8.83 -27.16 6.56
CA LYS A 42 -8.03 -25.91 6.54
C LYS A 42 -8.65 -24.77 7.36
N LEU A 43 -9.57 -25.09 8.27
CA LEU A 43 -9.98 -24.29 9.44
C LEU A 43 -8.84 -24.08 10.47
N LYS A 44 -7.58 -24.06 10.03
CA LYS A 44 -6.42 -23.57 10.78
C LYS A 44 -6.30 -22.06 10.73
N ILE A 45 -6.87 -21.36 9.74
CA ILE A 45 -6.69 -19.90 9.61
C ILE A 45 -7.74 -19.10 10.41
N VAL A 46 -8.96 -19.61 10.60
CA VAL A 46 -9.86 -19.08 11.65
C VAL A 46 -9.29 -19.36 13.05
N LYS A 47 -8.52 -20.44 13.20
CA LYS A 47 -7.67 -20.62 14.38
C LYS A 47 -6.49 -19.65 14.39
N GLN A 48 -5.96 -19.19 13.26
CA GLN A 48 -4.77 -18.33 13.18
C GLN A 48 -5.07 -16.84 13.41
N VAL A 49 -6.23 -16.33 13.02
CA VAL A 49 -6.71 -15.03 13.52
C VAL A 49 -6.98 -15.09 15.04
N CYS A 50 -7.25 -16.29 15.58
CA CYS A 50 -7.28 -16.56 17.01
C CYS A 50 -5.91 -16.97 17.62
N ALA A 51 -4.91 -17.38 16.83
CA ALA A 51 -3.65 -18.00 17.29
C ALA A 51 -2.42 -17.13 17.03
N GLU A 52 -2.46 -16.15 16.15
CA GLU A 52 -1.56 -14.99 16.21
C GLU A 52 -1.89 -14.10 17.43
N ARG A 53 -3.00 -14.39 18.12
CA ARG A 53 -3.29 -13.94 19.49
C ARG A 53 -2.94 -14.98 20.59
N GLU A 54 -2.47 -16.18 20.24
CA GLU A 54 -1.97 -17.17 21.22
C GLU A 54 -0.60 -16.79 21.80
N ALA A 55 0.14 -15.86 21.19
CA ALA A 55 1.36 -15.28 21.79
C ALA A 55 1.10 -14.59 23.14
N TYR A 56 -0.17 -14.34 23.52
CA TYR A 56 -0.57 -13.77 24.81
C TYR A 56 -1.56 -14.62 25.64
N GLY A 57 -1.72 -15.91 25.33
CA GLY A 57 -2.24 -16.90 26.29
C GLY A 57 -3.63 -16.67 26.91
N ARG A 58 -4.53 -15.89 26.30
CA ARG A 58 -5.93 -15.75 26.76
C ARG A 58 -6.92 -15.70 25.61
N ARG A 59 -7.87 -16.63 25.61
CA ARG A 59 -9.11 -16.59 24.81
C ARG A 59 -9.80 -15.25 25.08
N ILE A 60 -10.02 -14.41 24.07
CA ILE A 60 -10.77 -13.16 24.20
C ILE A 60 -12.27 -13.51 24.16
N PRO A 61 -13.05 -13.25 25.23
CA PRO A 61 -14.47 -13.58 25.26
C PRO A 61 -15.30 -12.61 24.39
N TRP A 62 -16.44 -13.09 23.87
CA TRP A 62 -17.30 -12.39 22.89
C TRP A 62 -17.89 -11.06 23.38
N ASP A 63 -17.93 -10.89 24.69
CA ASP A 63 -18.36 -9.68 25.40
C ASP A 63 -17.41 -8.49 25.21
N LYS A 64 -16.15 -8.73 24.83
CA LYS A 64 -15.16 -7.67 24.56
C LYS A 64 -15.29 -6.99 23.20
N TYR A 65 -16.06 -7.57 22.27
CA TYR A 65 -16.32 -6.97 20.96
C TYR A 65 -17.60 -6.14 20.99
N GLU A 66 -17.59 -4.91 20.48
CA GLU A 66 -18.82 -4.10 20.34
C GLU A 66 -19.69 -4.63 19.18
N VAL A 67 -19.10 -5.15 18.10
CA VAL A 67 -19.84 -5.63 16.90
C VAL A 67 -19.22 -6.92 16.35
N VAL A 68 -20.04 -7.92 15.99
CA VAL A 68 -19.60 -9.22 15.44
C VAL A 68 -20.30 -9.48 14.09
N VAL A 69 -19.70 -9.10 12.95
CA VAL A 69 -20.37 -9.21 11.65
C VAL A 69 -20.08 -10.54 10.96
N MET A 70 -21.14 -11.18 10.47
CA MET A 70 -21.11 -12.31 9.54
C MET A 70 -22.23 -12.13 8.52
N LEU A 71 -21.94 -12.27 7.21
CA LEU A 71 -22.75 -12.96 6.17
C LEU A 71 -22.80 -12.29 4.78
N VAL A 72 -22.04 -12.82 3.82
CA VAL A 72 -22.31 -12.59 2.38
C VAL A 72 -23.64 -13.24 1.98
N SER A 73 -24.37 -12.55 1.10
CA SER A 73 -25.68 -12.90 0.59
C SER A 73 -25.80 -14.34 0.06
N GLY A 74 -26.89 -15.01 0.40
CA GLY A 74 -27.31 -16.31 -0.16
C GLY A 74 -28.01 -17.24 0.84
N PRO A 75 -28.67 -18.32 0.39
CA PRO A 75 -29.27 -19.36 1.24
C PRO A 75 -28.40 -19.90 2.41
N PRO A 76 -27.06 -19.97 2.29
CA PRO A 76 -26.23 -20.51 3.36
C PRO A 76 -25.99 -19.58 4.56
N SER A 77 -26.47 -18.35 4.49
CA SER A 77 -26.27 -17.36 5.53
C SER A 77 -26.95 -17.75 6.86
N LYS A 78 -28.16 -18.33 6.78
CA LYS A 78 -28.90 -18.84 7.94
C LYS A 78 -28.19 -19.99 8.65
N LEU A 79 -27.48 -20.85 7.90
CA LEU A 79 -26.75 -22.00 8.46
C LEU A 79 -25.53 -21.54 9.26
N MET A 80 -24.79 -20.58 8.72
CA MET A 80 -23.59 -20.06 9.38
C MET A 80 -23.92 -19.25 10.63
N ARG A 81 -24.97 -18.42 10.57
CA ARG A 81 -25.52 -17.70 11.74
C ARG A 81 -25.86 -18.67 12.89
N ARG A 82 -26.54 -19.77 12.59
CA ARG A 82 -26.83 -20.82 13.59
C ARG A 82 -25.57 -21.47 14.18
N ARG A 83 -24.54 -21.69 13.36
CA ARG A 83 -23.26 -22.26 13.82
C ARG A 83 -22.51 -21.31 14.75
N LEU A 84 -22.52 -20.00 14.46
CA LEU A 84 -21.91 -18.99 15.34
C LEU A 84 -22.63 -18.88 16.68
N ILE A 85 -23.97 -18.84 16.67
CA ILE A 85 -24.78 -18.84 17.91
C ILE A 85 -24.44 -20.09 18.75
N LYS A 86 -24.34 -21.27 18.13
CA LYS A 86 -23.93 -22.51 18.81
C LYS A 86 -22.50 -22.46 19.36
N ALA A 87 -21.62 -21.64 18.78
CA ALA A 87 -20.26 -21.40 19.25
C ALA A 87 -20.16 -20.28 20.32
N GLY A 88 -21.30 -19.72 20.75
CA GLY A 88 -21.39 -18.72 21.81
C GLY A 88 -21.39 -17.27 21.34
N ALA A 89 -21.53 -17.00 20.04
CA ALA A 89 -21.69 -15.64 19.54
C ALA A 89 -23.06 -15.06 19.95
N PRO A 90 -23.13 -13.85 20.53
CA PRO A 90 -24.39 -13.21 20.90
C PRO A 90 -25.21 -12.89 19.65
N GLU A 91 -26.46 -13.34 19.59
CA GLU A 91 -27.30 -13.26 18.40
C GLU A 91 -27.58 -11.81 17.97
N GLU A 92 -27.73 -10.92 18.95
CA GLU A 92 -27.94 -9.48 18.79
C GLU A 92 -26.73 -8.74 18.19
N LYS A 93 -25.55 -9.36 18.21
CA LYS A 93 -24.33 -8.80 17.60
C LYS A 93 -24.12 -9.25 16.16
N LEU A 94 -24.91 -10.21 15.66
CA LEU A 94 -24.81 -10.79 14.31
C LEU A 94 -25.69 -10.02 13.31
N MET A 95 -25.05 -9.20 12.48
CA MET A 95 -25.68 -8.39 11.42
C MET A 95 -25.46 -9.00 10.05
N ASP A 96 -26.43 -8.84 9.13
CA ASP A 96 -26.21 -9.18 7.73
C ASP A 96 -25.32 -8.15 7.01
N MET A 97 -24.87 -8.46 5.79
CA MET A 97 -23.97 -7.57 5.05
C MET A 97 -24.61 -6.24 4.65
N SER A 98 -25.92 -6.15 4.44
CA SER A 98 -26.57 -4.87 4.15
C SER A 98 -26.58 -3.98 5.39
N GLU A 99 -26.92 -4.55 6.54
CA GLU A 99 -26.91 -3.89 7.84
C GLU A 99 -25.49 -3.43 8.18
N ALA A 100 -24.50 -4.31 8.07
CA ALA A 100 -23.11 -3.98 8.35
C ALA A 100 -22.55 -2.93 7.38
N TYR A 101 -22.84 -3.05 6.09
CA TYR A 101 -22.42 -2.07 5.09
C TYR A 101 -23.02 -0.69 5.36
N SER A 102 -24.24 -0.61 5.91
CA SER A 102 -24.87 0.66 6.28
C SER A 102 -24.15 1.41 7.42
N LEU A 103 -23.42 0.68 8.28
CA LEU A 103 -22.67 1.24 9.40
C LEU A 103 -21.27 1.75 9.03
N LEU A 104 -20.81 1.46 7.81
CA LEU A 104 -19.48 1.84 7.34
C LEU A 104 -19.45 3.28 6.80
N GLU A 105 -18.37 4.00 7.09
CA GLU A 105 -18.01 5.24 6.40
C GLU A 105 -17.70 4.95 4.91
N LYS A 106 -17.78 5.97 4.05
CA LYS A 106 -17.64 5.84 2.60
C LYS A 106 -16.34 5.17 2.17
N LYS A 107 -15.21 5.60 2.75
CA LYS A 107 -13.89 5.01 2.49
C LYS A 107 -13.84 3.51 2.85
N ASP A 108 -14.48 3.13 3.95
CA ASP A 108 -14.45 1.76 4.47
C ASP A 108 -15.35 0.85 3.64
N LYS A 109 -16.47 1.39 3.12
CA LYS A 109 -17.31 0.71 2.13
C LYS A 109 -16.52 0.34 0.88
N MET A 110 -15.74 1.27 0.35
CA MET A 110 -14.90 1.03 -0.83
C MET A 110 -13.79 0.02 -0.53
N ARG A 111 -13.07 0.15 0.59
CA ARG A 111 -12.04 -0.83 1.00
C ARG A 111 -12.62 -2.23 1.16
N CYS A 112 -13.77 -2.35 1.82
CA CYS A 112 -14.45 -3.63 2.03
C CYS A 112 -14.83 -4.29 0.69
N LEU A 113 -15.38 -3.51 -0.24
CA LEU A 113 -15.68 -4.00 -1.58
C LEU A 113 -14.40 -4.42 -2.31
N GLN A 114 -13.36 -3.60 -2.28
CA GLN A 114 -12.10 -3.89 -2.96
C GLN A 114 -11.51 -5.24 -2.54
N GLU A 115 -11.43 -5.46 -1.23
CA GLU A 115 -10.93 -6.72 -0.68
C GLU A 115 -11.84 -7.91 -1.03
N PHE A 116 -13.15 -7.70 -1.07
CA PHE A 116 -14.08 -8.72 -1.57
C PHE A 116 -13.79 -9.11 -3.03
N TRP A 117 -13.54 -8.13 -3.90
CA TRP A 117 -13.19 -8.38 -5.29
C TRP A 117 -11.84 -9.08 -5.43
N ASN A 118 -10.81 -8.62 -4.71
CA ASN A 118 -9.49 -9.26 -4.70
C ASN A 118 -9.56 -10.72 -4.27
N ALA A 119 -10.27 -10.99 -3.18
CA ALA A 119 -10.37 -12.33 -2.64
C ALA A 119 -11.20 -13.27 -3.53
N SER A 120 -12.29 -12.76 -4.10
CA SER A 120 -13.18 -13.55 -4.97
C SER A 120 -12.56 -13.78 -6.36
N TYR A 121 -11.85 -12.79 -6.91
CA TYR A 121 -11.48 -12.76 -8.33
C TYR A 121 -9.99 -12.64 -8.62
N ASN A 122 -9.12 -12.30 -7.65
CA ASN A 122 -7.69 -12.03 -7.89
C ASN A 122 -6.69 -12.83 -7.03
N TYR A 123 -7.12 -13.77 -6.16
CA TYR A 123 -6.15 -14.64 -5.44
C TYR A 123 -5.21 -15.39 -6.41
N GLN A 124 -3.95 -14.97 -6.47
CA GLN A 124 -2.83 -15.71 -7.05
C GLN A 124 -1.69 -15.73 -6.03
N GLU A 125 -1.26 -16.93 -5.67
CA GLU A 125 0.03 -17.14 -5.01
C GLU A 125 1.11 -16.91 -6.09
N GLU A 126 2.03 -15.98 -5.81
CA GLU A 126 3.36 -15.97 -6.44
C GLU A 126 3.43 -15.68 -7.96
N LEU A 127 2.81 -14.60 -8.44
CA LEU A 127 3.17 -14.03 -9.75
C LEU A 127 3.56 -12.55 -9.63
N ASP A 128 4.58 -12.19 -10.39
CA ASP A 128 5.28 -10.89 -10.43
C ASP A 128 4.43 -9.85 -11.20
N GLU A 129 3.12 -9.79 -10.87
CA GLU A 129 2.06 -9.08 -11.59
C GLU A 129 1.47 -7.93 -10.76
N GLU A 130 1.36 -6.76 -11.39
CA GLU A 130 0.76 -5.58 -10.78
C GLU A 130 -0.70 -5.44 -11.24
N PHE A 131 -1.64 -5.72 -10.35
CA PHE A 131 -3.08 -5.52 -10.56
C PHE A 131 -3.58 -4.32 -9.76
N GLY A 132 -4.22 -3.37 -10.43
CA GLY A 132 -4.85 -2.23 -9.78
C GLY A 132 -6.17 -2.58 -9.09
N ASP A 133 -6.53 -1.78 -8.09
CA ASP A 133 -7.75 -1.99 -7.32
C ASP A 133 -9.02 -2.05 -8.18
N PHE A 134 -10.00 -2.83 -7.74
CA PHE A 134 -11.32 -3.06 -8.33
C PHE A 134 -11.31 -3.73 -9.71
N THR A 135 -10.13 -4.13 -10.19
CA THR A 135 -10.01 -4.98 -11.37
C THR A 135 -10.40 -6.41 -11.03
N TYR A 136 -11.15 -7.08 -11.91
CA TYR A 136 -11.55 -8.47 -11.72
C TYR A 136 -11.48 -9.29 -13.01
N GLY A 137 -11.27 -10.60 -12.87
CA GLY A 137 -11.43 -11.58 -13.96
C GLY A 137 -10.17 -11.94 -14.75
N ALA A 138 -8.99 -11.46 -14.35
CA ALA A 138 -7.71 -11.72 -15.02
C ALA A 138 -7.18 -13.16 -14.87
N LYS A 139 -7.77 -13.99 -14.00
CA LYS A 139 -7.28 -15.32 -13.59
C LYS A 139 -7.14 -16.39 -14.69
N ASN A 140 -7.69 -16.19 -15.88
CA ASN A 140 -7.85 -17.25 -16.89
C ASN A 140 -6.76 -17.30 -17.97
N GLY A 141 -5.70 -16.51 -17.84
CA GLY A 141 -4.61 -16.45 -18.81
C GLY A 141 -3.60 -17.59 -18.67
N PHE A 142 -3.25 -18.24 -19.78
CA PHE A 142 -2.16 -19.22 -19.82
C PHE A 142 -0.80 -18.50 -19.80
N TYR A 143 -0.02 -18.66 -18.74
CA TYR A 143 1.31 -18.06 -18.59
C TYR A 143 2.37 -18.99 -19.15
N ALA A 144 3.10 -18.54 -20.16
CA ALA A 144 4.24 -19.26 -20.71
C ALA A 144 5.48 -18.34 -20.78
N SER A 145 6.21 -18.24 -19.67
CA SER A 145 7.69 -18.36 -19.59
C SER A 145 8.30 -17.55 -18.44
N GLU A 146 9.26 -18.17 -17.76
CA GLU A 146 10.00 -17.69 -16.57
C GLU A 146 11.11 -16.66 -16.92
N THR A 147 10.88 -15.79 -17.90
CA THR A 147 11.88 -14.77 -18.28
C THR A 147 11.47 -13.39 -17.75
N PRO A 148 12.42 -12.53 -17.31
CA PRO A 148 12.12 -11.20 -16.77
C PRO A 148 11.28 -10.29 -17.68
N ASP A 149 11.29 -10.52 -18.99
CA ASP A 149 10.57 -9.74 -20.00
C ASP A 149 9.10 -10.18 -20.21
N CYS A 150 8.63 -11.21 -19.49
CA CYS A 150 7.28 -11.77 -19.60
C CYS A 150 6.37 -11.25 -18.49
N LYS A 151 6.27 -9.92 -18.38
CA LYS A 151 5.46 -9.25 -17.35
C LYS A 151 4.12 -8.75 -17.89
N MET A 152 3.16 -8.64 -16.99
CA MET A 152 1.88 -8.01 -17.25
C MET A 152 1.54 -7.04 -16.12
N ARG A 153 1.00 -5.89 -16.49
CA ARG A 153 0.40 -4.92 -15.56
C ARG A 153 -1.00 -4.57 -16.01
N ILE A 154 -1.94 -4.55 -15.08
CA ILE A 154 -3.32 -4.12 -15.32
C ILE A 154 -3.67 -3.03 -14.33
N GLY A 155 -4.20 -1.90 -14.82
CA GLY A 155 -4.63 -0.77 -14.00
C GLY A 155 -5.85 -1.08 -13.14
N ARG A 156 -6.38 -0.04 -12.51
CA ARG A 156 -7.53 -0.08 -11.59
C ARG A 156 -8.85 -0.13 -12.37
N PHE A 157 -9.90 -0.63 -11.72
CA PHE A 157 -11.28 -0.62 -12.19
C PHE A 157 -11.51 -1.32 -13.55
N CYS A 158 -10.69 -2.31 -13.91
CA CYS A 158 -10.87 -3.05 -15.15
C CYS A 158 -11.88 -4.20 -15.02
N SER A 159 -12.68 -4.39 -16.05
CA SER A 159 -13.63 -5.51 -16.15
C SER A 159 -13.13 -6.51 -17.18
N ILE A 160 -12.72 -7.70 -16.72
CA ILE A 160 -12.15 -8.74 -17.60
C ILE A 160 -13.09 -9.95 -17.61
N ALA A 161 -13.64 -10.25 -18.78
CA ALA A 161 -14.52 -11.40 -18.96
C ALA A 161 -13.72 -12.71 -19.12
N HIS A 162 -14.43 -13.83 -18.94
CA HIS A 162 -13.86 -15.17 -19.07
C HIS A 162 -13.12 -15.39 -20.41
N GLY A 163 -12.03 -16.16 -20.38
CA GLY A 163 -11.26 -16.51 -21.57
C GLY A 163 -10.23 -15.46 -22.01
N PHE A 164 -9.97 -14.43 -21.20
CA PHE A 164 -8.86 -13.51 -21.43
C PHE A 164 -7.52 -14.26 -21.49
N SER A 165 -6.75 -14.01 -22.57
CA SER A 165 -5.51 -14.71 -22.89
C SER A 165 -4.37 -13.70 -23.17
N PRO A 166 -3.55 -13.35 -22.15
CA PRO A 166 -2.37 -12.52 -22.32
C PRO A 166 -1.17 -13.37 -22.79
N LEU A 167 -0.70 -13.15 -24.01
CA LEU A 167 0.44 -13.87 -24.60
C LEU A 167 1.73 -13.08 -24.43
N VAL A 168 2.25 -13.00 -23.20
CA VAL A 168 3.47 -12.26 -22.84
C VAL A 168 4.77 -12.88 -23.35
N GLY A 169 4.80 -14.20 -23.62
CA GLY A 169 6.01 -14.92 -24.00
C GLY A 169 5.75 -16.20 -24.79
N GLY A 170 6.76 -17.06 -24.89
CA GLY A 170 6.64 -18.35 -25.58
C GLY A 170 6.72 -18.27 -27.11
N GLY A 171 7.14 -17.13 -27.68
CA GLY A 171 7.33 -16.99 -29.11
C GLY A 171 8.47 -17.87 -29.65
N HIS A 172 8.28 -18.42 -30.85
CA HIS A 172 9.29 -19.18 -31.57
C HIS A 172 9.95 -18.30 -32.65
N SER A 173 11.27 -18.36 -32.82
CA SER A 173 11.93 -17.52 -33.83
C SER A 173 11.56 -17.98 -35.24
N PRO A 174 10.94 -17.13 -36.07
CA PRO A 174 10.71 -17.44 -37.48
C PRO A 174 11.98 -17.29 -38.33
N GLN A 175 13.07 -16.78 -37.76
CA GLN A 175 14.34 -16.53 -38.45
C GLN A 175 15.31 -17.72 -38.37
N TYR A 176 15.06 -18.67 -37.48
CA TYR A 176 15.89 -19.87 -37.37
C TYR A 176 15.43 -20.92 -38.38
N ASN A 177 16.34 -21.79 -38.82
CA ASN A 177 16.03 -22.85 -39.79
C ASN A 177 14.91 -23.81 -39.32
N SER A 178 14.70 -23.92 -38.00
CA SER A 178 13.57 -24.61 -37.40
C SER A 178 12.96 -23.74 -36.30
N THR A 179 11.63 -23.72 -36.22
CA THR A 179 10.88 -23.06 -35.15
C THR A 179 10.80 -23.93 -33.89
N PHE A 180 11.24 -25.19 -33.94
CA PHE A 180 11.23 -26.07 -32.78
C PHE A 180 12.29 -25.59 -31.75
N PRO A 181 11.93 -25.37 -30.48
CA PRO A 181 12.82 -24.74 -29.52
C PRO A 181 13.70 -25.81 -28.86
N PHE A 182 14.67 -26.33 -29.61
CA PHE A 182 15.57 -27.39 -29.14
C PHE A 182 16.27 -27.02 -27.84
N ASN A 183 16.67 -25.75 -27.70
CA ASN A 183 17.37 -25.20 -26.55
C ASN A 183 16.59 -25.29 -25.22
N VAL A 184 15.25 -25.31 -25.26
CA VAL A 184 14.42 -25.46 -24.04
C VAL A 184 13.78 -26.84 -23.92
N ARG A 185 13.73 -27.64 -24.99
CA ARG A 185 13.12 -28.99 -24.97
C ARG A 185 14.15 -30.10 -24.78
N PHE A 186 15.42 -29.86 -25.12
CA PHE A 186 16.50 -30.82 -24.99
C PHE A 186 17.58 -30.27 -24.05
N SER A 187 17.43 -30.58 -22.76
CA SER A 187 18.45 -30.59 -21.68
C SER A 187 19.43 -29.39 -21.60
N LYS A 188 20.50 -29.53 -20.80
CA LYS A 188 21.62 -28.57 -20.70
C LYS A 188 22.51 -28.56 -21.94
N ASP A 189 22.39 -29.56 -22.82
CA ASP A 189 23.29 -29.73 -23.95
C ASP A 189 23.17 -28.60 -24.98
N PHE A 190 22.06 -27.85 -24.97
CA PHE A 190 21.77 -26.78 -25.93
C PHE A 190 21.41 -25.43 -25.25
N ASP A 191 21.64 -25.27 -23.95
CA ASP A 191 21.29 -24.04 -23.20
C ASP A 191 22.15 -22.81 -23.58
N TYR A 192 23.27 -23.04 -24.26
CA TYR A 192 24.11 -22.00 -24.85
C TYR A 192 23.44 -21.29 -26.03
N ILE A 193 22.44 -21.91 -26.66
CA ILE A 193 21.64 -21.30 -27.73
C ILE A 193 20.68 -20.28 -27.11
N LYS A 194 20.94 -19.00 -27.36
CA LYS A 194 20.14 -17.87 -26.85
C LYS A 194 19.10 -17.39 -27.87
N GLY A 195 18.17 -16.55 -27.42
CA GLY A 195 17.18 -15.87 -28.27
C GLY A 195 15.84 -16.60 -28.44
N GLN A 196 15.59 -17.69 -27.71
CA GLN A 196 14.27 -18.34 -27.61
C GLN A 196 14.06 -18.93 -26.19
N PRO A 197 12.81 -18.97 -25.67
CA PRO A 197 11.59 -18.40 -26.25
C PRO A 197 11.64 -16.87 -26.34
N ILE A 198 10.87 -16.31 -27.27
CA ILE A 198 10.81 -14.87 -27.54
C ILE A 198 9.64 -14.26 -26.76
N SER A 199 9.93 -13.18 -26.05
CA SER A 199 8.97 -12.15 -25.67
C SER A 199 9.26 -10.89 -26.48
N LYS A 200 8.22 -10.10 -26.79
CA LYS A 200 8.40 -8.76 -27.35
C LYS A 200 8.50 -7.69 -26.26
N GLY A 201 8.21 -8.04 -25.01
CA GLY A 201 8.04 -7.12 -23.90
C GLY A 201 6.70 -7.30 -23.19
N PRO A 202 6.47 -6.49 -22.14
CA PRO A 202 5.33 -6.64 -21.25
C PRO A 202 4.00 -6.29 -21.92
N ILE A 203 2.90 -6.79 -21.35
CA ILE A 203 1.56 -6.29 -21.67
C ILE A 203 1.17 -5.26 -20.60
N ILE A 204 0.77 -4.07 -21.03
CA ILE A 204 0.32 -3.01 -20.12
C ILE A 204 -1.13 -2.67 -20.46
N ILE A 205 -2.02 -2.87 -19.49
CA ILE A 205 -3.42 -2.51 -19.58
C ILE A 205 -3.65 -1.35 -18.61
N GLY A 206 -4.22 -0.26 -19.11
CA GLY A 206 -4.54 0.93 -18.34
C GLY A 206 -5.68 0.70 -17.35
N ASN A 207 -6.29 1.78 -16.90
CA ASN A 207 -7.40 1.81 -15.96
C ASN A 207 -8.74 1.87 -16.69
N ASP A 208 -9.85 1.49 -16.04
CA ASP A 208 -11.21 1.51 -16.63
C ASP A 208 -11.32 0.74 -17.96
N VAL A 209 -10.47 -0.28 -18.17
CA VAL A 209 -10.49 -1.08 -19.41
C VAL A 209 -11.54 -2.18 -19.30
N TRP A 210 -12.33 -2.35 -20.36
CA TRP A 210 -13.23 -3.48 -20.51
C TRP A 210 -12.73 -4.46 -21.57
N LEU A 211 -12.34 -5.66 -21.13
CA LEU A 211 -12.00 -6.77 -21.99
C LEU A 211 -13.18 -7.75 -22.03
N ALA A 212 -13.85 -7.84 -23.17
CA ALA A 212 -14.95 -8.78 -23.35
C ALA A 212 -14.46 -10.23 -23.48
N GLN A 213 -15.39 -11.17 -23.58
CA GLN A 213 -15.11 -12.60 -23.50
C GLN A 213 -14.13 -13.07 -24.59
N ASN A 214 -13.20 -13.97 -24.24
CA ASN A 214 -12.24 -14.58 -25.17
C ASN A 214 -11.33 -13.58 -25.90
N VAL A 215 -10.94 -12.48 -25.25
CA VAL A 215 -9.95 -11.54 -25.79
C VAL A 215 -8.54 -12.10 -25.65
N THR A 216 -7.76 -12.05 -26.74
CA THR A 216 -6.32 -12.36 -26.75
C THR A 216 -5.50 -11.09 -26.94
N VAL A 217 -4.46 -10.90 -26.14
CA VAL A 217 -3.54 -9.75 -26.24
C VAL A 217 -2.13 -10.26 -26.47
N MET A 218 -1.48 -9.79 -27.52
CA MET A 218 -0.10 -10.17 -27.86
C MET A 218 0.92 -9.44 -26.98
N SER A 219 2.12 -10.01 -26.83
CA SER A 219 3.24 -9.38 -26.12
C SER A 219 3.58 -7.99 -26.67
N ASN A 220 4.02 -7.11 -25.75
CA ASN A 220 4.36 -5.71 -26.03
C ASN A 220 3.21 -4.88 -26.61
N VAL A 221 2.01 -5.06 -26.05
CA VAL A 221 0.83 -4.27 -26.37
C VAL A 221 0.45 -3.43 -25.16
N ASN A 222 0.24 -2.13 -25.41
CA ASN A 222 -0.35 -1.19 -24.46
C ASN A 222 -1.82 -0.95 -24.80
N ILE A 223 -2.71 -1.16 -23.83
CA ILE A 223 -4.13 -0.82 -23.94
C ILE A 223 -4.40 0.40 -23.05
N GLY A 224 -4.72 1.53 -23.66
CA GLY A 224 -4.90 2.81 -22.97
C GLY A 224 -6.12 2.86 -22.06
N ASP A 225 -6.11 3.82 -21.13
CA ASP A 225 -7.18 4.00 -20.14
C ASP A 225 -8.55 4.13 -20.80
N GLY A 226 -9.57 3.47 -20.23
CA GLY A 226 -10.93 3.51 -20.73
C GLY A 226 -11.17 2.77 -22.04
N ALA A 227 -10.19 2.06 -22.62
CA ALA A 227 -10.40 1.31 -23.85
C ALA A 227 -11.40 0.15 -23.68
N ILE A 228 -12.05 -0.24 -24.79
CA ILE A 228 -12.94 -1.40 -24.82
C ILE A 228 -12.47 -2.36 -25.91
N VAL A 229 -12.26 -3.62 -25.56
CA VAL A 229 -11.88 -4.69 -26.49
C VAL A 229 -13.04 -5.65 -26.65
N ALA A 230 -13.60 -5.72 -27.85
CA ALA A 230 -14.76 -6.56 -28.16
C ALA A 230 -14.45 -8.07 -28.05
N ALA A 231 -15.48 -8.88 -27.88
CA ALA A 231 -15.34 -10.32 -27.64
C ALA A 231 -14.63 -11.03 -28.82
N GLY A 232 -13.78 -12.01 -28.50
CA GLY A 232 -13.04 -12.80 -29.48
C GLY A 232 -11.92 -12.04 -30.21
N SER A 233 -11.58 -10.83 -29.78
CA SER A 233 -10.57 -10.01 -30.47
C SER A 233 -9.14 -10.48 -30.20
N VAL A 234 -8.27 -10.33 -31.19
CA VAL A 234 -6.82 -10.57 -31.07
C VAL A 234 -6.09 -9.24 -31.23
N VAL A 235 -5.66 -8.66 -30.11
CA VAL A 235 -5.01 -7.34 -30.06
C VAL A 235 -3.52 -7.51 -30.33
N THR A 236 -3.08 -7.02 -31.50
CA THR A 236 -1.70 -7.17 -31.99
C THR A 236 -0.91 -5.86 -32.02
N LYS A 237 -1.55 -4.75 -31.65
CA LYS A 237 -0.99 -3.38 -31.63
C LYS A 237 -1.61 -2.61 -30.48
N ASP A 238 -0.93 -1.55 -30.07
CA ASP A 238 -1.40 -0.64 -29.02
C ASP A 238 -2.79 -0.06 -29.34
N VAL A 239 -3.55 0.18 -28.29
CA VAL A 239 -4.91 0.74 -28.32
C VAL A 239 -4.89 2.06 -27.58
N GLU A 240 -5.26 3.14 -28.29
CA GLU A 240 -5.35 4.47 -27.69
C GLU A 240 -6.39 4.53 -26.56
N PRO A 241 -6.24 5.44 -25.58
CA PRO A 241 -7.23 5.64 -24.53
C PRO A 241 -8.64 5.86 -25.09
N TYR A 242 -9.65 5.35 -24.36
CA TYR A 242 -11.07 5.45 -24.71
C TYR A 242 -11.43 4.90 -26.08
N THR A 243 -10.57 4.10 -26.71
CA THR A 243 -10.82 3.53 -28.03
C THR A 243 -11.47 2.16 -27.93
N MET A 244 -12.47 1.93 -28.77
CA MET A 244 -13.13 0.64 -28.93
C MET A 244 -12.48 -0.10 -30.11
N VAL A 245 -11.99 -1.31 -29.87
CA VAL A 245 -11.38 -2.16 -30.90
C VAL A 245 -12.08 -3.51 -30.98
N GLY A 246 -12.03 -4.14 -32.15
CA GLY A 246 -12.58 -5.50 -32.35
C GLY A 246 -11.99 -6.25 -33.53
N GLY A 247 -12.04 -7.58 -33.48
CA GLY A 247 -11.64 -8.49 -34.57
C GLY A 247 -10.28 -9.17 -34.35
N ALA A 248 -9.86 -9.98 -35.31
CA ALA A 248 -8.60 -10.73 -35.28
C ALA A 248 -7.89 -10.62 -36.66
N PRO A 249 -6.92 -9.69 -36.83
CA PRO A 249 -6.41 -8.76 -35.83
C PRO A 249 -7.42 -7.67 -35.47
N ALA A 250 -7.35 -7.18 -34.23
CA ALA A 250 -8.21 -6.12 -33.73
C ALA A 250 -7.96 -4.81 -34.51
N LYS A 251 -9.05 -4.13 -34.88
CA LYS A 251 -9.04 -2.82 -35.53
C LYS A 251 -9.90 -1.84 -34.75
N VAL A 252 -9.57 -0.55 -34.86
CA VAL A 252 -10.39 0.52 -34.29
C VAL A 252 -11.79 0.47 -34.90
N ILE A 253 -12.80 0.45 -34.04
CA ILE A 253 -14.21 0.59 -34.38
C ILE A 253 -14.58 2.07 -34.29
N ARG A 254 -14.35 2.69 -33.13
CA ARG A 254 -14.56 4.12 -32.84
C ARG A 254 -13.97 4.48 -31.48
N LYS A 255 -13.90 5.77 -31.14
CA LYS A 255 -13.71 6.21 -29.74
C LYS A 255 -15.03 6.12 -28.95
N ARG A 256 -14.95 5.97 -27.63
CA ARG A 256 -16.10 6.00 -26.71
C ARG A 256 -16.78 7.37 -26.74
N PHE A 257 -15.98 8.43 -26.74
CA PHE A 257 -16.39 9.83 -26.61
C PHE A 257 -15.66 10.73 -27.61
N ASP A 258 -16.05 12.01 -27.67
CA ASP A 258 -15.28 13.07 -28.34
C ASP A 258 -13.98 13.40 -27.60
N ASP A 259 -13.10 14.16 -28.27
CA ASP A 259 -11.77 14.48 -27.75
C ASP A 259 -11.80 15.35 -26.50
N ASP A 260 -12.73 16.31 -26.37
CA ASP A 260 -12.87 17.16 -25.17
C ASP A 260 -13.19 16.33 -23.92
N ARG A 261 -14.15 15.41 -24.04
CA ARG A 261 -14.49 14.50 -22.94
C ARG A 261 -13.32 13.57 -22.59
N ILE A 262 -12.57 13.08 -23.57
CA ILE A 262 -11.40 12.23 -23.34
C ILE A 262 -10.30 13.01 -22.63
N GLU A 263 -10.01 14.24 -23.06
CA GLU A 263 -9.01 15.11 -22.44
C GLU A 263 -9.36 15.39 -20.97
N LYS A 264 -10.61 15.77 -20.67
CA LYS A 264 -11.08 15.96 -19.28
C LYS A 264 -10.86 14.71 -18.44
N LEU A 265 -11.22 13.54 -18.95
CA LEU A 265 -11.09 12.27 -18.23
C LEU A 265 -9.62 11.87 -17.98
N LEU A 266 -8.75 12.07 -18.97
CA LEU A 266 -7.32 11.79 -18.87
C LEU A 266 -6.57 12.79 -17.99
N GLU A 267 -7.07 14.02 -17.90
CA GLU A 267 -6.58 15.01 -16.94
C GLU A 267 -7.00 14.65 -15.51
N MET A 268 -8.29 14.36 -15.31
CA MET A 268 -8.83 14.17 -13.97
C MET A 268 -8.39 12.85 -13.33
N LYS A 269 -8.15 11.80 -14.13
CA LYS A 269 -7.71 10.45 -13.69
C LYS A 269 -8.46 9.98 -12.45
N TRP A 270 -9.78 9.89 -12.55
CA TRP A 270 -10.65 9.59 -11.42
C TRP A 270 -10.28 8.28 -10.69
N TRP A 271 -9.66 7.34 -11.41
CA TRP A 271 -9.15 6.10 -10.84
C TRP A 271 -7.98 6.32 -9.86
N ASP A 272 -7.31 7.46 -9.83
CA ASP A 272 -6.23 7.81 -8.88
C ASP A 272 -6.75 8.54 -7.64
N TRP A 273 -8.06 8.83 -7.57
CA TRP A 273 -8.65 9.53 -6.43
C TRP A 273 -8.68 8.65 -5.18
N ASP A 274 -8.78 9.30 -4.02
CA ASP A 274 -9.06 8.57 -2.78
C ASP A 274 -10.49 8.00 -2.83
N TYR A 275 -10.71 6.94 -2.05
CA TYR A 275 -11.97 6.20 -2.11
C TYR A 275 -13.19 6.99 -1.68
N GLU A 276 -13.05 7.98 -0.80
CA GLU A 276 -14.19 8.79 -0.39
C GLU A 276 -14.64 9.70 -1.52
N SER A 277 -13.68 10.36 -2.18
CA SER A 277 -13.92 11.15 -3.39
C SER A 277 -14.53 10.33 -4.52
N ILE A 278 -14.03 9.11 -4.77
CA ILE A 278 -14.63 8.20 -5.77
C ILE A 278 -16.07 7.87 -5.38
N TYR A 279 -16.30 7.50 -4.12
CA TYR A 279 -17.64 7.11 -3.63
C TYR A 279 -18.65 8.24 -3.84
N ASP A 280 -18.27 9.48 -3.56
CA ASP A 280 -19.12 10.65 -3.75
C ASP A 280 -19.36 11.00 -5.22
N ALA A 281 -18.38 10.71 -6.08
CA ALA A 281 -18.50 10.91 -7.52
C ALA A 281 -19.27 9.79 -8.23
N ILE A 282 -19.59 8.65 -7.59
CA ILE A 282 -20.27 7.50 -8.24
C ILE A 282 -21.49 7.90 -9.08
N PRO A 283 -22.43 8.73 -8.59
CA PRO A 283 -23.59 9.13 -9.40
C PRO A 283 -23.23 9.88 -10.68
N LEU A 284 -22.12 10.63 -10.68
CA LEU A 284 -21.60 11.35 -11.85
C LEU A 284 -20.79 10.41 -12.76
N LEU A 285 -19.96 9.54 -12.18
CA LEU A 285 -19.19 8.52 -12.89
C LEU A 285 -20.11 7.53 -13.64
N GLN A 286 -21.25 7.19 -13.07
CA GLN A 286 -22.29 6.37 -13.70
C GLN A 286 -23.34 7.20 -14.47
N SER A 287 -22.88 8.25 -15.16
CA SER A 287 -23.74 9.11 -15.97
C SER A 287 -23.03 9.65 -17.21
N GLU A 288 -23.74 10.43 -18.03
CA GLU A 288 -23.17 11.14 -19.18
C GLU A 288 -22.75 12.59 -18.85
N LYS A 289 -22.90 13.03 -17.59
CA LYS A 289 -22.70 14.41 -17.13
C LYS A 289 -21.22 14.75 -16.91
N ILE A 290 -20.44 14.79 -17.99
CA ILE A 290 -18.99 15.03 -17.91
C ILE A 290 -18.64 16.39 -17.30
N ASP A 291 -19.40 17.45 -17.62
CA ASP A 291 -19.10 18.79 -17.10
C ASP A 291 -19.34 18.88 -15.59
N GLU A 292 -20.42 18.28 -15.08
CA GLU A 292 -20.68 18.20 -13.64
C GLU A 292 -19.61 17.37 -12.91
N LEU A 293 -19.13 16.27 -13.52
CA LEU A 293 -18.02 15.47 -12.98
C LEU A 293 -16.71 16.27 -12.96
N TYR A 294 -16.45 17.04 -14.01
CA TYR A 294 -15.24 17.87 -14.10
C TYR A 294 -15.29 19.04 -13.13
N ASP A 295 -16.48 19.64 -12.91
CA ASP A 295 -16.69 20.64 -11.87
C ASP A 295 -16.47 20.05 -10.47
N PHE A 296 -16.92 18.82 -10.21
CA PHE A 296 -16.60 18.11 -8.97
C PHE A 296 -15.09 17.92 -8.80
N TYR A 297 -14.39 17.49 -9.86
CA TYR A 297 -12.94 17.34 -9.85
C TYR A 297 -12.22 18.66 -9.50
N LYS A 298 -12.58 19.76 -10.15
CA LYS A 298 -11.94 21.07 -9.94
C LYS A 298 -12.25 21.68 -8.59
N ASN A 299 -13.51 21.63 -8.16
CA ASN A 299 -13.98 22.43 -7.02
C ASN A 299 -14.00 21.66 -5.71
N VAL A 300 -14.08 20.33 -5.75
CA VAL A 300 -14.13 19.49 -4.55
C VAL A 300 -12.81 18.75 -4.42
N TYR A 301 -12.51 17.83 -5.34
CA TYR A 301 -11.36 16.94 -5.21
C TYR A 301 -10.01 17.69 -5.15
N LEU A 302 -9.73 18.57 -6.12
CA LEU A 302 -8.47 19.32 -6.14
C LEU A 302 -8.36 20.30 -4.98
N LYS A 303 -9.46 20.95 -4.61
CA LYS A 303 -9.47 21.94 -3.52
C LYS A 303 -9.16 21.27 -2.18
N GLU A 304 -9.79 20.14 -1.86
CA GLU A 304 -9.49 19.39 -0.64
C GLU A 304 -8.04 18.90 -0.60
N ARG A 305 -7.47 18.49 -1.74
CA ARG A 305 -6.06 18.10 -1.81
C ARG A 305 -5.10 19.28 -1.64
N LEU A 306 -5.43 20.45 -2.19
CA LEU A 306 -4.63 21.66 -1.99
C LEU A 306 -4.70 22.15 -0.54
N GLU A 307 -5.86 22.06 0.10
CA GLU A 307 -6.03 22.40 1.52
C GLU A 307 -5.34 21.40 2.47
N LYS A 308 -5.15 20.15 2.04
CA LYS A 308 -4.40 19.13 2.77
C LYS A 308 -2.88 19.20 2.56
N ARG A 309 -2.36 20.00 1.61
CA ARG A 309 -0.92 20.14 1.37
C ARG A 309 -0.27 21.04 2.43
N ILE A 310 0.81 20.53 3.02
CA ILE A 310 1.68 21.27 3.91
C ILE A 310 2.62 22.12 3.06
N ASP A 311 2.67 23.41 3.35
CA ASP A 311 3.70 24.30 2.83
C ASP A 311 4.93 24.20 3.74
N PHE A 312 5.94 23.45 3.30
CA PHE A 312 7.16 23.20 4.06
C PHE A 312 8.00 24.46 4.31
N SER A 313 7.74 25.57 3.59
CA SER A 313 8.36 26.85 3.91
C SER A 313 7.90 27.41 5.26
N LYS A 314 6.78 26.90 5.78
CA LYS A 314 6.21 27.23 7.10
C LYS A 314 6.59 26.26 8.21
N ILE A 315 7.51 25.32 7.95
CA ILE A 315 8.04 24.39 8.94
C ILE A 315 9.54 24.62 9.07
N ASN A 316 9.95 25.14 10.23
CA ASN A 316 11.35 25.37 10.56
C ASN A 316 11.78 24.37 11.65
N LEU A 317 12.47 23.31 11.23
CA LEU A 317 13.12 22.35 12.11
C LEU A 317 14.61 22.67 12.22
N SER A 318 15.14 22.73 13.44
CA SER A 318 16.57 22.80 13.67
C SER A 318 17.05 21.87 14.78
N VAL A 319 18.28 21.37 14.66
CA VAL A 319 18.90 20.47 15.63
C VAL A 319 20.24 21.03 16.06
N SER A 320 20.43 21.09 17.38
CA SER A 320 21.71 21.33 18.02
C SER A 320 22.08 20.15 18.89
N VAL A 321 23.37 19.85 19.00
CA VAL A 321 23.91 18.77 19.82
C VAL A 321 25.10 19.27 20.62
N TYR A 322 25.26 18.71 21.81
CA TYR A 322 26.40 18.94 22.69
C TYR A 322 27.33 17.73 22.65
N GLY A 323 28.63 18.00 22.49
CA GLY A 323 29.70 17.00 22.48
C GLY A 323 31.01 17.62 22.01
N ASP A 324 31.99 16.78 21.65
CA ASP A 324 33.29 17.26 21.17
C ASP A 324 33.16 18.03 19.84
N THR A 325 33.68 19.25 19.79
CA THR A 325 33.67 20.11 18.61
C THR A 325 34.89 19.85 17.73
N LEU A 326 34.83 20.31 16.48
CA LEU A 326 35.89 20.19 15.46
C LEU A 326 37.28 20.71 15.91
N ASP A 327 37.32 21.61 16.90
CA ASP A 327 38.51 22.20 17.52
C ASP A 327 38.96 21.51 18.82
N GLY A 328 38.35 20.37 19.18
CA GLY A 328 38.73 19.57 20.35
C GLY A 328 38.25 20.12 21.69
N HIS A 329 37.19 20.93 21.69
CA HIS A 329 36.56 21.48 22.89
C HIS A 329 35.16 20.89 23.10
N LEU A 330 34.62 20.93 24.32
CA LEU A 330 33.24 20.53 24.57
C LEU A 330 32.31 21.72 24.35
N GLY A 331 31.23 21.53 23.59
CA GLY A 331 30.26 22.60 23.37
C GLY A 331 29.08 22.23 22.49
N TRP A 332 28.15 23.19 22.39
CA TRP A 332 27.04 23.14 21.45
C TRP A 332 27.52 23.47 20.04
N ASN A 333 27.11 22.67 19.07
CA ASN A 333 27.29 23.03 17.66
C ASN A 333 26.32 24.16 17.25
N LYS A 334 26.54 24.73 16.05
CA LYS A 334 25.54 25.59 15.42
C LYS A 334 24.33 24.74 15.03
N PRO A 335 23.08 25.24 15.21
CA PRO A 335 21.89 24.51 14.78
C PRO A 335 21.95 24.18 13.28
N VAL A 336 21.68 22.92 12.95
CA VAL A 336 21.53 22.46 11.56
C VAL A 336 20.06 22.39 11.19
N LYS A 337 19.74 22.58 9.90
CA LYS A 337 18.36 22.60 9.40
C LYS A 337 17.82 21.18 9.16
N ASN A 338 16.51 21.10 8.93
CA ASN A 338 15.79 19.92 8.46
C ASN A 338 16.59 19.07 7.45
N GLY A 339 16.77 17.78 7.74
CA GLY A 339 17.45 16.81 6.87
C GLY A 339 18.97 16.96 6.79
N VAL A 340 19.59 17.82 7.59
CA VAL A 340 21.05 17.98 7.65
C VAL A 340 21.61 17.22 8.87
N PRO A 341 22.66 16.40 8.71
CA PRO A 341 23.37 15.79 9.84
C PRO A 341 23.90 16.84 10.82
N CYS A 342 23.76 16.60 12.13
CA CYS A 342 24.20 17.57 13.15
C CYS A 342 25.74 17.72 13.24
N LYS A 343 26.49 16.70 12.82
CA LYS A 343 27.96 16.74 12.69
C LYS A 343 28.44 15.91 11.49
N ASN A 344 29.66 16.18 11.06
CA ASN A 344 30.37 15.35 10.10
C ASN A 344 30.67 13.97 10.70
N VAL A 345 30.71 12.96 9.84
CA VAL A 345 30.95 11.56 10.21
C VAL A 345 32.45 11.29 10.29
N GLY A 346 32.89 10.50 11.28
CA GLY A 346 34.27 10.02 11.39
C GLY A 346 35.19 10.84 12.31
N GLU A 347 34.63 11.76 13.08
CA GLU A 347 35.29 12.35 14.25
C GLU A 347 34.92 11.46 15.44
N GLU A 348 35.87 11.03 16.29
CA GLU A 348 35.62 10.16 17.48
C GLU A 348 34.82 10.88 18.60
N ASN A 349 33.73 11.54 18.22
CA ASN A 349 33.01 12.50 19.02
C ASN A 349 31.79 11.86 19.67
N ARG A 350 31.72 11.92 20.99
CA ARG A 350 30.54 11.49 21.74
C ARG A 350 29.53 12.63 21.82
N LEU A 351 28.27 12.35 21.54
CA LEU A 351 27.18 13.28 21.85
C LEU A 351 26.62 12.98 23.25
N SER A 352 26.34 14.01 24.04
CA SER A 352 25.78 13.85 25.40
C SER A 352 24.49 14.64 25.64
N ALA A 353 24.17 15.62 24.78
CA ALA A 353 22.87 16.28 24.79
C ALA A 353 22.41 16.68 23.39
N ILE A 354 21.09 16.80 23.22
CA ILE A 354 20.43 17.21 21.98
C ILE A 354 19.34 18.24 22.30
N LYS A 355 19.20 19.23 21.42
CA LYS A 355 18.09 20.18 21.38
C LYS A 355 17.51 20.20 19.96
N VAL A 356 16.23 19.85 19.84
CA VAL A 356 15.47 19.90 18.58
C VAL A 356 14.43 21.01 18.71
N ASP A 357 14.52 22.04 17.88
CA ASP A 357 13.54 23.13 17.80
C ASP A 357 12.64 22.91 16.58
N LEU A 358 11.32 23.12 16.75
CA LEU A 358 10.33 23.04 15.69
C LEU A 358 9.40 24.25 15.79
N GLU A 359 9.43 25.12 14.78
CA GLU A 359 8.45 26.20 14.59
C GLU A 359 7.60 25.88 13.36
N SER A 360 6.27 25.97 13.50
CA SER A 360 5.33 25.55 12.46
C SER A 360 4.03 26.35 12.55
N ASP A 361 3.47 26.74 11.40
CA ASP A 361 2.09 27.26 11.29
C ASP A 361 1.02 26.16 11.49
N TYR A 362 1.43 24.89 11.42
CA TYR A 362 0.60 23.70 11.56
C TYR A 362 0.65 23.11 12.97
N ASP A 363 -0.37 22.37 13.38
CA ASP A 363 -0.43 21.66 14.67
C ASP A 363 0.47 20.42 14.66
N LEU A 364 1.78 20.67 14.76
CA LEU A 364 2.85 19.70 14.85
C LEU A 364 3.55 19.81 16.20
N LYS A 365 3.54 18.72 16.96
CA LYS A 365 4.11 18.63 18.30
C LYS A 365 5.20 17.56 18.31
N LEU A 366 6.45 18.00 18.30
CA LEU A 366 7.62 17.12 18.34
C LEU A 366 8.09 16.91 19.78
N SER A 367 8.41 15.67 20.12
CA SER A 367 9.07 15.28 21.36
C SER A 367 10.09 14.19 21.10
N TYR A 368 11.09 14.06 21.98
CA TYR A 368 12.16 13.07 21.82
C TYR A 368 12.73 12.65 23.16
N ARG A 369 13.33 11.47 23.18
CA ARG A 369 14.06 10.94 24.33
C ARG A 369 15.34 10.26 23.89
N LEU A 370 16.28 10.18 24.82
CA LEU A 370 17.61 9.63 24.60
C LEU A 370 17.81 8.41 25.49
N TYR A 371 18.55 7.43 24.98
CA TYR A 371 19.14 6.37 25.79
C TYR A 371 20.57 6.79 26.11
N LEU A 372 20.83 7.06 27.39
CA LEU A 372 22.13 7.49 27.85
C LEU A 372 22.87 6.34 28.52
N HIS A 373 24.18 6.27 28.32
CA HIS A 373 25.04 5.24 28.89
C HIS A 373 24.92 5.16 30.42
N ASP A 374 24.77 3.96 30.98
CA ASP A 374 24.55 3.71 32.41
C ASP A 374 23.29 4.33 33.06
N SER A 375 22.48 5.11 32.31
CA SER A 375 21.28 5.79 32.83
C SER A 375 19.99 5.31 32.15
N GLY A 376 20.08 4.72 30.97
CA GLY A 376 18.95 4.22 30.22
C GLY A 376 18.12 5.33 29.55
N TRP A 377 16.84 5.05 29.31
CA TRP A 377 15.93 5.99 28.65
C TRP A 377 15.57 7.18 29.55
N THR A 378 15.67 8.39 29.01
CA THR A 378 15.07 9.58 29.60
C THR A 378 13.56 9.63 29.39
N ASP A 379 12.89 10.51 30.12
CA ASP A 379 11.55 10.98 29.73
C ASP A 379 11.59 11.73 28.39
N TYR A 380 10.42 11.84 27.75
CA TYR A 380 10.27 12.63 26.53
C TYR A 380 10.38 14.13 26.83
N ALA A 381 11.34 14.79 26.19
CA ALA A 381 11.44 16.24 26.16
C ALA A 381 10.66 16.78 24.94
N PRO A 382 9.83 17.82 25.10
CA PRO A 382 9.21 18.51 23.96
C PRO A 382 10.26 19.31 23.17
N ALA A 383 9.92 19.63 21.92
CA ALA A 383 10.73 20.51 21.09
C ALA A 383 11.08 21.82 21.81
N GLY A 384 12.33 22.26 21.65
CA GLY A 384 12.90 23.44 22.30
C GLY A 384 13.52 23.18 23.68
N GLN A 385 13.40 21.98 24.25
CA GLN A 385 14.05 21.62 25.52
C GLN A 385 15.31 20.80 25.33
N VAL A 386 16.35 21.03 26.13
CA VAL A 386 17.55 20.19 26.11
C VAL A 386 17.22 18.81 26.69
N CYS A 387 17.63 17.74 26.00
CA CYS A 387 17.60 16.37 26.51
C CYS A 387 19.04 15.83 26.58
N GLY A 388 19.38 15.13 27.66
CA GLY A 388 20.75 14.70 27.97
C GLY A 388 21.46 15.65 28.94
N SER A 389 22.77 15.61 28.97
CA SER A 389 23.59 16.44 29.87
C SER A 389 24.81 17.04 29.17
N ASP A 390 25.34 18.11 29.74
CA ASP A 390 26.63 18.68 29.36
C ASP A 390 27.84 17.86 29.87
N ASN A 391 27.57 16.69 30.48
CA ASN A 391 28.57 15.75 30.95
C ASN A 391 28.82 14.65 29.90
N ILE A 392 30.01 14.65 29.30
CA ILE A 392 30.42 13.70 28.26
C ILE A 392 30.52 12.24 28.73
N VAL A 393 30.57 12.00 30.05
CA VAL A 393 30.58 10.65 30.62
C VAL A 393 29.27 9.92 30.33
N ASN A 394 28.16 10.66 30.26
CA ASN A 394 26.82 10.11 30.04
C ASN A 394 26.39 10.32 28.57
N TYR A 395 27.08 9.63 27.66
CA TYR A 395 26.90 9.78 26.22
C TYR A 395 25.63 9.07 25.71
N ILE A 396 25.17 9.52 24.54
CA ILE A 396 23.96 9.03 23.89
C ILE A 396 24.29 7.76 23.11
N GLN A 397 23.48 6.72 23.28
CA GLN A 397 23.61 5.47 22.53
C GLN A 397 22.43 5.24 21.58
N ALA A 398 21.24 5.73 21.94
CA ALA A 398 20.05 5.67 21.08
C ALA A 398 19.14 6.89 21.24
N ILE A 399 18.28 7.10 20.25
CA ILE A 399 17.30 8.17 20.20
C ILE A 399 15.98 7.65 19.65
N GLN A 400 14.88 8.22 20.16
CA GLN A 400 13.54 8.04 19.65
C GLN A 400 12.86 9.40 19.55
N VAL A 401 12.27 9.68 18.39
CA VAL A 401 11.61 10.96 18.10
C VAL A 401 10.17 10.71 17.72
N LYS A 402 9.29 11.53 18.26
CA LYS A 402 7.86 11.43 18.09
C LYS A 402 7.28 12.76 17.60
N LEU A 403 6.45 12.68 16.57
CA LEU A 403 5.65 13.78 16.05
C LEU A 403 4.16 13.43 16.28
N GLU A 404 3.46 14.36 16.91
CA GLU A 404 2.03 14.28 17.21
C GLU A 404 1.33 15.58 16.78
N GLY A 405 0.01 15.62 16.89
CA GLY A 405 -0.82 16.77 16.51
C GLY A 405 -1.79 16.43 15.38
N SER A 406 -2.72 17.34 15.10
CA SER A 406 -3.78 17.12 14.10
C SER A 406 -3.32 17.24 12.66
N ASP A 407 -2.10 17.74 12.42
CA ASP A 407 -1.48 17.82 11.09
C ASP A 407 -0.32 16.81 10.91
N ALA A 408 -0.05 15.96 11.91
CA ALA A 408 1.11 15.06 11.90
C ALA A 408 1.01 13.94 10.85
N ASP A 409 -0.20 13.56 10.44
CA ASP A 409 -0.49 12.59 9.38
C ASP A 409 -0.25 13.15 7.96
N LYS A 410 -0.09 14.47 7.84
CA LYS A 410 0.17 15.17 6.57
C LYS A 410 1.66 15.27 6.20
N VAL A 411 2.54 14.80 7.08
CA VAL A 411 4.00 14.84 6.89
C VAL A 411 4.65 13.53 7.31
N TRP A 412 5.82 13.23 6.76
CA TRP A 412 6.66 12.13 7.25
C TRP A 412 7.73 12.66 8.19
N LEU A 413 7.77 12.11 9.40
CA LEU A 413 8.94 12.19 10.28
C LEU A 413 9.86 11.01 9.99
N THR A 414 11.08 11.31 9.56
CA THR A 414 12.16 10.33 9.37
C THR A 414 13.42 10.75 10.10
N TYR A 415 14.18 9.80 10.63
CA TYR A 415 15.45 10.08 11.30
C TYR A 415 16.37 8.87 11.33
N ARG A 416 17.67 9.11 11.53
CA ARG A 416 18.66 8.04 11.69
C ARG A 416 19.85 8.50 12.53
N ALA A 417 20.48 7.53 13.20
CA ALA A 417 21.70 7.74 13.97
C ALA A 417 22.93 7.29 13.18
N HIS A 418 24.05 7.96 13.44
CA HIS A 418 25.39 7.51 13.11
C HIS A 418 26.05 6.98 14.38
N ILE A 419 26.43 5.71 14.39
CA ILE A 419 27.00 5.05 15.56
C ILE A 419 28.49 4.75 15.32
N GLN A 420 29.29 4.96 16.37
CA GLN A 420 30.72 4.66 16.37
C GLN A 420 30.99 3.25 15.83
N GLY A 421 31.86 3.17 14.81
CA GLY A 421 32.29 1.92 14.20
C GLY A 421 31.22 1.16 13.40
N LYS A 422 29.97 1.65 13.37
CA LYS A 422 28.85 1.03 12.62
C LYS A 422 28.36 1.88 11.46
N GLY A 423 28.61 3.18 11.50
CA GLY A 423 28.18 4.08 10.43
C GLY A 423 26.75 4.58 10.63
N TRP A 424 26.14 5.06 9.55
CA TRP A 424 24.73 5.42 9.52
C TRP A 424 23.85 4.17 9.56
N LEU A 425 22.93 4.13 10.51
CA LEU A 425 21.89 3.11 10.57
C LEU A 425 20.74 3.41 9.58
N ASP A 426 19.85 2.44 9.42
CA ASP A 426 18.64 2.58 8.60
C ASP A 426 17.77 3.76 9.05
N ILE A 427 17.05 4.34 8.09
CA ILE A 427 16.06 5.36 8.38
C ILE A 427 14.94 4.75 9.23
N LYS A 428 14.59 5.46 10.30
CA LYS A 428 13.49 5.18 11.20
C LYS A 428 12.37 6.18 11.02
N PHE A 429 11.15 5.71 11.23
CA PHE A 429 9.93 6.48 11.14
C PHE A 429 9.45 6.92 12.53
N ASN A 430 8.36 7.66 12.57
CA ASN A 430 7.77 8.22 13.78
C ASN A 430 7.71 7.21 14.94
N ASP A 431 8.28 7.56 16.09
CA ASP A 431 8.29 6.79 17.34
C ASP A 431 9.10 5.47 17.30
N GLU A 432 9.96 5.25 16.28
CA GLU A 432 10.87 4.09 16.22
C GLU A 432 12.22 4.36 16.90
N ILE A 433 12.94 3.33 17.34
CA ILE A 433 14.26 3.52 17.97
C ILE A 433 15.36 3.44 16.91
N THR A 434 16.30 4.40 16.94
CA THR A 434 17.59 4.29 16.21
C THR A 434 18.76 4.43 17.18
N GLY A 435 19.77 3.58 17.02
CA GLY A 435 20.95 3.50 17.87
C GLY A 435 21.08 2.12 18.52
N GLU A 436 21.95 2.02 19.53
CA GLU A 436 22.30 0.76 20.18
C GLU A 436 22.14 0.90 21.69
N THR A 437 21.31 0.09 22.31
CA THR A 437 21.11 0.14 23.78
C THR A 437 21.99 -0.88 24.51
N GLU A 438 22.73 -1.70 23.78
CA GLU A 438 23.62 -2.75 24.31
C GLU A 438 25.07 -2.49 23.88
N GLY A 439 26.00 -2.69 24.83
CA GLY A 439 27.43 -2.44 24.64
C GLY A 439 27.82 -0.96 24.78
N ASP A 440 29.10 -0.67 24.53
CA ASP A 440 29.71 0.68 24.71
C ASP A 440 29.76 1.47 23.39
N PHE A 441 28.69 1.38 22.59
CA PHE A 441 28.56 2.19 21.38
C PHE A 441 27.98 3.55 21.69
N HIS A 442 28.48 4.59 21.02
CA HIS A 442 27.98 5.95 21.15
C HIS A 442 27.54 6.54 19.81
N LEU A 443 26.64 7.49 19.90
CA LEU A 443 26.12 8.24 18.79
C LEU A 443 27.05 9.41 18.48
N GLU A 444 27.51 9.48 17.24
CA GLU A 444 28.45 10.50 16.74
C GLU A 444 27.73 11.61 15.96
N SER A 445 26.65 11.26 15.28
CA SER A 445 25.83 12.20 14.51
C SER A 445 24.38 11.71 14.40
N PHE A 446 23.47 12.65 14.19
CA PHE A 446 22.03 12.43 14.10
C PHE A 446 21.46 13.29 12.97
N MET A 447 20.48 12.75 12.26
CA MET A 447 19.75 13.47 11.22
C MET A 447 18.25 13.22 11.40
N ILE A 448 17.47 14.29 11.39
CA ILE A 448 16.01 14.30 11.45
C ILE A 448 15.46 15.07 10.26
N ARG A 449 14.37 14.59 9.70
CA ARG A 449 13.68 15.22 8.58
C ARG A 449 12.17 15.15 8.77
N ILE A 450 11.51 16.27 8.60
CA ILE A 450 10.07 16.39 8.31
C ILE A 450 9.93 16.66 6.81
N GLY A 451 9.19 15.83 6.09
CA GLY A 451 9.05 15.90 4.62
C GLY A 451 7.64 15.55 4.13
N GLU A 452 7.42 15.76 2.82
CA GLU A 452 6.24 15.25 2.07
C GLU A 452 6.31 13.75 1.86
#